data_AF-A0AAV2D2G9-F1
#
_entry.id   AF-A0AAV2D2G9-F1
#
_cell.length_a   1.000
_cell.length_b   1.000
_cell.length_c   1.000
_cell.angle_alpha   90.00
_cell.angle_beta   90.00
_cell.angle_gamma   90.00
#
_symmetry.space_group_name_H-M   'P 1'
#
loop_
_entity.id
_entity.type
_entity.pdbx_description
1 polymer ?
#
loop_
_entity_poly.entity_id
_entity_poly.type
_entity_poly.pdbx_seq_one_letter_code
_entity_poly.pdbx_strand_id
1 'polypeptide(L)'
;MNYTIITSQCKGPSYPPKECCSAFKDFACPYSDVINDLTNDCASTMFSYINLYGKYPPGLFASECREDKQGLSCPALSPSQSANDSGSHDLRARSALLILSTALLVILLQLL
;
A
#
# COMPACT_ATOMS: atom_id res chain seq x y z
N MET A 1 -2.33 -9.12 -4.00
CA MET A 1 -1.10 -8.74 -4.73
C MET A 1 -0.18 -9.95 -4.86
N ASN A 2 0.54 -10.10 -5.97
CA ASN A 2 1.48 -11.20 -6.17
C ASN A 2 2.90 -10.77 -5.76
N TYR A 3 3.34 -11.14 -4.56
CA TYR A 3 4.65 -10.76 -4.01
C TYR A 3 5.82 -11.52 -4.64
N THR A 4 5.56 -12.53 -5.47
CA THR A 4 6.59 -13.32 -6.17
C THR A 4 7.47 -12.43 -7.04
N ILE A 5 6.94 -11.32 -7.58
CA ILE A 5 7.73 -10.39 -8.39
C ILE A 5 8.92 -9.83 -7.61
N ILE A 6 8.77 -9.61 -6.29
CA ILE A 6 9.85 -9.19 -5.39
C ILE A 6 10.65 -10.41 -4.92
N THR A 7 9.99 -11.42 -4.36
CA THR A 7 10.67 -12.52 -3.66
C THR A 7 11.45 -13.47 -4.59
N SER A 8 11.12 -13.51 -5.87
CA SER A 8 11.89 -14.28 -6.86
C SER A 8 13.20 -13.60 -7.29
N GLN A 9 13.30 -12.28 -7.13
CA GLN A 9 14.43 -11.47 -7.62
C GLN A 9 15.29 -10.91 -6.48
N CYS A 10 14.67 -10.36 -5.45
CA CYS A 10 15.35 -9.78 -4.29
C CYS A 10 15.63 -10.86 -3.24
N LYS A 11 16.84 -11.44 -3.26
CA LYS A 11 17.22 -12.55 -2.38
C LYS A 11 18.37 -12.19 -1.45
N GLY A 12 18.23 -12.61 -0.20
CA GLY A 12 19.28 -12.51 0.80
C GLY A 12 20.39 -13.55 0.60
N PRO A 13 21.51 -13.42 1.33
CA PRO A 13 21.74 -12.41 2.37
C PRO A 13 22.24 -11.06 1.85
N SER A 14 22.73 -10.99 0.61
CA SER A 14 23.35 -9.77 0.07
C SER A 14 22.36 -8.72 -0.41
N TYR A 15 21.11 -9.11 -0.71
CA TYR A 15 20.05 -8.24 -1.22
C TYR A 15 20.54 -7.27 -2.31
N PRO A 16 20.89 -7.78 -3.49
CA PRO A 16 21.48 -6.97 -4.56
C PRO A 16 20.61 -5.73 -4.89
N PRO A 17 21.14 -4.49 -4.73
CA PRO A 17 20.30 -3.29 -4.81
C PRO A 17 19.60 -3.12 -6.15
N LYS A 18 20.30 -3.40 -7.25
CA LYS A 18 19.74 -3.25 -8.60
C LYS A 18 18.51 -4.14 -8.81
N GLU A 19 18.63 -5.42 -8.46
CA GLU A 19 17.58 -6.43 -8.60
C GLU A 19 16.44 -6.14 -7.61
N CYS A 20 16.75 -5.82 -6.35
CA CYS A 20 15.76 -5.51 -5.34
C CYS A 20 14.95 -4.25 -5.67
N CYS A 21 15.61 -3.19 -6.13
CA CYS A 21 14.94 -1.94 -6.47
C CYS A 21 14.16 -2.04 -7.78
N SER A 22 14.68 -2.75 -8.80
CA SER A 22 13.91 -3.02 -10.02
C SER A 22 12.62 -3.79 -9.70
N ALA A 23 12.71 -4.87 -8.94
CA ALA A 23 11.55 -5.68 -8.57
C ALA A 23 10.55 -4.91 -7.69
N PHE A 24 11.05 -4.06 -6.79
CA PHE A 24 10.19 -3.18 -5.99
C PHE A 24 9.47 -2.15 -6.86
N LYS A 25 10.14 -1.54 -7.85
CA LYS A 25 9.50 -0.61 -8.80
C LYS A 25 8.40 -1.31 -9.60
N ASP A 26 8.66 -2.49 -10.14
CA ASP A 26 7.66 -3.25 -10.91
C ASP A 26 6.42 -3.58 -10.06
N PHE A 27 6.61 -3.82 -8.76
CA PHE A 27 5.52 -4.08 -7.83
C PHE A 27 4.75 -2.82 -7.40
N ALA A 28 5.47 -1.76 -7.02
CA ALA A 28 4.91 -0.60 -6.32
C ALA A 28 4.43 0.51 -7.26
N CYS A 29 5.07 0.68 -8.42
CA CYS A 29 4.77 1.79 -9.32
C CYS A 29 3.33 1.86 -9.83
N PRO A 30 2.63 0.73 -10.10
CA PRO A 30 1.20 0.75 -10.43
C PRO A 30 0.31 1.37 -9.35
N TYR A 31 0.80 1.51 -8.12
CA TYR A 31 0.07 2.03 -6.97
C TYR A 31 0.66 3.34 -6.44
N SER A 32 1.55 3.99 -7.21
CA SER A 32 2.29 5.18 -6.78
C SER A 32 1.39 6.31 -6.25
N ASP A 33 0.24 6.55 -6.87
CA ASP A 33 -0.71 7.59 -6.43
C ASP A 33 -1.24 7.37 -5.01
N VAL A 34 -1.55 6.11 -4.66
CA VAL A 34 -2.12 5.78 -3.33
C VAL A 34 -1.06 5.59 -2.26
N ILE A 35 0.10 5.03 -2.61
CA ILE A 35 1.19 4.83 -1.63
C ILE A 35 1.95 6.13 -1.33
N ASN A 36 1.88 7.14 -2.21
CA ASN A 36 2.47 8.45 -1.96
C ASN A 36 1.51 9.43 -1.25
N ASP A 37 0.24 9.04 -1.07
CA ASP A 37 -0.72 9.83 -0.30
C ASP A 37 -0.48 9.64 1.20
N LEU A 38 0.06 10.69 1.83
CA LEU A 38 0.39 10.73 3.25
C LEU A 38 -0.83 10.73 4.19
N THR A 39 -2.05 10.80 3.65
CA THR A 39 -3.29 10.77 4.45
C THR A 39 -3.82 9.37 4.71
N ASN A 40 -3.19 8.35 4.13
CA ASN A 40 -3.55 6.94 4.29
C ASN A 40 -2.37 6.09 4.80
N ASP A 41 -2.62 4.81 5.05
CA ASP A 41 -1.65 3.84 5.56
C ASP A 41 -1.15 2.85 4.48
N CYS A 42 -1.40 3.12 3.20
CA CYS A 42 -1.10 2.20 2.10
C CYS A 42 0.40 1.88 2.02
N ALA A 43 1.27 2.88 2.19
CA ALA A 43 2.72 2.65 2.19
C ALA A 43 3.17 1.73 3.33
N SER A 44 2.73 2.01 4.57
CA SER A 44 3.08 1.18 5.73
C SER A 44 2.53 -0.24 5.61
N THR A 45 1.32 -0.39 5.11
CA THR A 45 0.69 -1.69 4.87
C THR A 45 1.44 -2.47 3.80
N MET A 46 1.79 -1.81 2.69
CA MET A 46 2.57 -2.42 1.60
C MET A 46 3.92 -2.94 2.11
N PHE A 47 4.70 -2.11 2.82
CA PHE A 47 5.99 -2.55 3.36
C PHE A 47 5.84 -3.68 4.39
N SER A 48 4.79 -3.65 5.22
CA SER A 48 4.53 -4.72 6.18
C SER A 48 4.34 -6.08 5.51
N TYR A 49 3.54 -6.15 4.45
CA TYR A 49 3.34 -7.40 3.71
C TYR A 49 4.56 -7.82 2.90
N ILE A 50 5.27 -6.88 2.26
CA ILE A 50 6.53 -7.18 1.55
C ILE A 50 7.53 -7.83 2.52
N ASN A 51 7.72 -7.23 3.69
CA ASN A 51 8.64 -7.72 4.70
C ASN A 51 8.20 -9.09 5.25
N LEU A 52 6.90 -9.27 5.50
CA LEU A 52 6.33 -10.53 6.00
C LEU A 52 6.56 -11.68 5.01
N TYR A 53 6.20 -11.50 3.73
CA TYR A 53 6.26 -12.57 2.74
C TYR A 53 7.67 -12.83 2.22
N GLY A 54 8.49 -11.79 2.09
CA GLY A 54 9.88 -11.93 1.68
C GLY A 54 10.87 -12.23 2.81
N LYS A 55 10.41 -12.16 4.07
CA LYS A 55 11.25 -12.21 5.27
C LYS A 55 12.38 -11.18 5.23
N TYR A 56 12.09 -9.99 4.70
CA TYR A 56 13.06 -8.91 4.55
C TYR A 56 13.31 -8.18 5.87
N PRO A 57 14.55 -7.72 6.13
CA PRO A 57 14.83 -6.85 7.25
C PRO A 57 14.09 -5.51 7.10
N PRO A 58 13.60 -4.92 8.20
CA PRO A 58 12.98 -3.60 8.16
C PRO A 58 13.91 -2.56 7.55
N GLY A 59 13.37 -1.74 6.64
CA GLY A 59 14.11 -0.64 6.01
C GLY A 59 14.96 -1.01 4.80
N LEU A 60 15.03 -2.29 4.39
CA LEU A 60 15.84 -2.74 3.24
C LEU A 60 15.61 -1.89 1.99
N PHE A 61 14.37 -1.73 1.55
CA PHE A 61 14.08 -0.96 0.34
C PHE A 61 14.33 0.55 0.51
N ALA A 62 14.23 1.07 1.73
CA ALA A 62 14.53 2.48 2.00
C ALA A 62 16.04 2.77 2.06
N SER A 63 16.87 1.77 2.38
CA SER A 63 18.33 1.85 2.36
C SER A 63 18.88 1.62 0.96
N GLU A 64 18.41 0.60 0.25
CA GLU A 64 18.95 0.20 -1.05
C GLU A 64 18.41 1.04 -2.22
N CYS A 65 17.15 1.49 -2.15
CA CYS A 65 16.45 2.10 -3.28
C CYS A 65 16.36 3.62 -3.15
N ARG A 66 17.46 4.30 -3.50
CA ARG A 66 17.54 5.75 -3.61
C ARG A 66 18.12 6.12 -4.97
N GLU A 67 17.33 6.80 -5.79
CA GLU A 67 17.80 7.37 -7.06
C GLU A 67 18.18 8.83 -6.85
N ASP A 68 17.22 9.66 -6.41
CA ASP A 68 17.40 11.11 -6.25
C ASP A 68 16.79 11.62 -4.94
N LYS A 69 16.90 12.94 -4.71
CA LYS A 69 16.29 13.63 -3.56
C LYS A 69 14.76 13.52 -3.53
N GLN A 70 14.13 13.24 -4.66
CA GLN A 70 12.69 13.06 -4.80
C GLN A 70 12.22 11.63 -4.48
N GLY A 71 13.14 10.69 -4.23
CA GLY A 71 12.82 9.30 -3.94
C GLY A 71 13.09 8.38 -5.13
N LEU A 72 12.12 7.52 -5.45
CA LEU A 72 12.23 6.48 -6.47
C LEU A 72 11.33 6.82 -7.66
N SER A 73 11.90 6.99 -8.85
CA SER A 73 11.13 7.40 -10.03
C SER A 73 10.45 6.21 -10.69
N CYS A 74 9.13 6.24 -10.82
CA CYS A 74 8.40 5.20 -11.53
C CYS A 74 8.42 5.40 -13.04
N PRO A 75 8.67 4.33 -13.84
CA PRO A 75 8.51 4.42 -15.28
C PRO A 75 7.03 4.64 -15.64
N ALA A 76 6.78 5.22 -16.81
CA ALA A 76 5.42 5.38 -17.32
C ALA A 76 4.70 4.02 -17.37
N LEU A 77 3.48 3.96 -16.84
CA LEU A 77 2.69 2.74 -16.83
C LEU A 77 2.36 2.31 -18.26
N SER A 78 2.50 1.02 -18.54
CA SER A 78 2.01 0.42 -19.78
C SER A 78 0.48 0.53 -19.84
N PRO A 79 -0.14 0.78 -21.01
CA PRO A 79 -1.60 0.94 -21.14
C PRO A 79 -2.45 -0.20 -20.58
N SER A 80 -1.87 -1.39 -20.40
CA SER A 80 -2.54 -2.58 -19.88
C SER A 80 -2.74 -2.61 -18.36
N GLN A 81 -2.09 -1.73 -17.59
CA GLN A 81 -2.12 -1.73 -16.12
C GLN A 81 -3.17 -0.77 -15.53
N SER A 82 -3.71 0.15 -16.34
CA SER A 82 -4.68 1.17 -15.90
C SER A 82 -6.14 0.67 -15.81
N ALA A 83 -6.40 -0.61 -16.05
CA ALA A 83 -7.77 -1.11 -16.27
C ALA A 83 -8.43 -1.87 -15.09
N ASN A 84 -7.79 -1.97 -13.92
CA ASN A 84 -8.31 -2.82 -12.84
C ASN A 84 -8.54 -2.10 -11.50
N ASP A 85 -9.05 -0.86 -11.56
CA ASP A 85 -9.65 -0.24 -10.38
C ASP A 85 -11.16 -0.54 -10.35
N SER A 86 -11.50 -1.70 -9.79
CA SER A 86 -12.85 -2.01 -9.34
C SER A 86 -12.82 -2.17 -7.82
N GLY A 87 -12.39 -1.11 -7.14
CA GLY A 87 -12.41 -0.97 -5.69
C GLY A 87 -13.69 -0.29 -5.23
N SER A 88 -14.56 -1.07 -4.60
CA SER A 88 -15.82 -0.66 -3.97
C SER A 88 -15.75 0.62 -3.13
N HIS A 89 -16.25 1.72 -3.69
CA HIS A 89 -16.80 2.82 -2.89
C HIS A 89 -18.12 2.33 -2.30
N ASP A 90 -18.15 2.00 -1.01
CA ASP A 90 -19.21 2.37 -0.05
C ASP A 90 -19.18 1.50 1.22
N LEU A 91 -18.20 1.75 2.09
CA LEU A 91 -18.25 1.30 3.49
C LEU A 91 -18.26 2.48 4.48
N ARG A 92 -17.87 3.69 4.04
CA ARG A 92 -17.76 4.87 4.89
C ARG A 92 -19.12 5.50 5.21
N ALA A 93 -20.09 5.44 4.29
CA ALA A 93 -21.44 5.95 4.56
C ALA A 93 -22.21 5.05 5.53
N ARG A 94 -22.00 3.72 5.45
CA ARG A 94 -22.61 2.74 6.38
C ARG A 94 -22.21 2.98 7.83
N SER A 95 -20.95 3.32 8.10
CA SER A 95 -20.48 3.55 9.48
C SER A 95 -21.07 4.82 10.10
N ALA A 96 -21.26 5.89 9.33
CA ALA A 96 -21.86 7.14 9.84
C ALA A 96 -23.36 6.99 10.15
N LEU A 97 -24.10 6.26 9.31
CA LEU A 97 -25.52 5.96 9.50
C LEU A 97 -25.79 5.14 10.78
N LEU A 98 -24.90 4.19 11.11
CA LEU A 98 -25.03 3.37 12.33
C LEU A 98 -24.85 4.20 13.61
N ILE A 99 -23.89 5.14 13.64
CA ILE A 99 -23.61 5.99 14.80
C ILE A 99 -24.77 6.95 15.10
N LEU A 100 -25.43 7.48 14.07
CA LEU A 100 -26.60 8.37 14.26
C LEU A 100 -27.81 7.62 14.82
N SER A 101 -28.01 6.36 14.41
CA SER A 101 -29.14 5.55 14.87
C SER A 101 -29.02 5.16 16.35
N THR A 102 -27.82 4.85 16.82
CA THR A 102 -27.58 4.47 18.23
C THR A 102 -27.70 5.68 19.15
N ALA A 103 -27.19 6.84 18.75
CA ALA A 103 -27.32 8.07 19.54
C ALA A 103 -28.79 8.48 19.74
N LEU A 104 -29.62 8.41 18.68
CA LEU A 104 -31.04 8.76 18.75
C LEU A 104 -31.84 7.83 19.68
N LEU A 105 -31.56 6.53 19.65
CA LEU A 105 -32.20 5.55 20.53
C LEU A 105 -31.86 5.76 22.01
N VAL A 106 -30.61 6.09 22.32
CA VAL A 106 -30.18 6.38 23.69
C VAL A 106 -30.85 7.65 24.21
N ILE A 107 -30.96 8.70 23.39
CA ILE A 107 -31.63 9.95 23.76
C ILE A 107 -33.13 9.71 24.05
N LEU A 108 -33.81 8.92 23.22
CA LEU A 108 -35.23 8.62 23.38
C LEU A 108 -35.51 7.82 24.68
N LEU A 109 -34.62 6.90 25.05
CA LEU A 109 -34.70 6.11 26.29
C LEU A 109 -34.47 6.94 27.56
N GLN A 110 -33.76 8.07 27.47
CA GLN A 110 -33.55 8.97 28.61
C GLN A 110 -34.67 10.00 28.79
N LEU A 111 -35.57 10.12 27.81
CA LEU A 111 -36.72 11.05 27.81
C LEU A 111 -38.06 10.36 28.16
N LEU A 112 -38.05 9.03 28.32
CA LEU A 112 -39.20 8.22 28.74
C LEU A 112 -39.10 7.89 30.23
#